data_AF-A0A969D9H5-F1
#
_entry.id   AF-A0A969D9H5-F1
#
_cell.length_a   1.000
_cell.length_b   1.000
_cell.length_c   1.000
_cell.angle_alpha   90.00
_cell.angle_beta   90.00
_cell.angle_gamma   90.00
#
_symmetry.space_group_name_H-M   'P 1'
#
loop_
_entity.id
_entity.type
_entity.pdbx_description
1 polymer ?
#
loop_
_entity_poly.entity_id
_entity_poly.type
_entity_poly.pdbx_seq_one_letter_code
_entity_poly.pdbx_strand_id
1 'polypeptide(L)' 'MIPANSIVPIATFPLWQYLSQPIGQRDRKLIINPRKFWHVQKVHYIERCWVMSYTPEEWTH' A
#
# COMPACT_ATOMS: atom_id res chain seq x y z
N MET A 1 1.67 -11.30 -22.18
CA MET A 1 2.80 -12.09 -21.61
C MET A 1 3.45 -11.23 -20.53
N ILE A 2 3.20 -11.52 -19.25
CA ILE A 2 3.76 -10.77 -18.12
C ILE A 2 5.06 -11.46 -17.69
N PRO A 3 6.20 -10.76 -17.56
CA PRO A 3 7.49 -11.40 -17.33
C PRO A 3 7.52 -12.13 -15.98
N ALA A 4 8.07 -13.34 -16.01
CA ALA A 4 8.21 -14.28 -14.90
C ALA A 4 9.28 -13.86 -13.89
N ASN A 5 9.11 -12.68 -13.28
CA ASN A 5 9.89 -12.26 -12.12
C ASN A 5 9.01 -11.57 -11.07
N SER A 6 7.74 -11.97 -10.97
CA SER A 6 6.87 -11.61 -9.86
C SER A 6 7.34 -12.38 -8.64
N ILE A 7 8.39 -11.87 -7.99
CA ILE A 7 8.68 -12.12 -6.58
C ILE A 7 7.35 -11.88 -5.88
N VAL A 8 6.62 -12.93 -5.54
CA VAL A 8 5.49 -12.81 -4.62
C VAL A 8 6.14 -12.28 -3.35
N PRO A 9 5.91 -11.01 -2.95
CA PRO A 9 6.49 -10.55 -1.72
C PRO A 9 5.81 -11.40 -0.65
N ILE A 10 6.54 -12.35 -0.08
CA ILE A 10 6.21 -12.92 1.21
C ILE A 10 5.95 -11.69 2.06
N ALA A 11 4.70 -11.49 2.43
CA ALA A 11 4.24 -10.22 2.95
C ALA A 11 4.85 -10.08 4.35
N THR A 12 6.10 -9.66 4.40
CA THR A 12 6.89 -9.45 5.60
C THR A 12 6.36 -8.19 6.25
N PHE A 13 6.19 -8.24 7.57
CA PHE A 13 5.70 -7.09 8.31
C PHE A 13 6.70 -5.92 8.15
N PRO A 14 6.28 -4.77 7.59
CA PRO A 14 7.18 -3.66 7.31
C PRO A 14 7.35 -2.86 8.59
N LEU A 15 8.23 -3.36 9.47
CA LEU A 15 8.53 -2.76 10.76
C LEU A 15 8.92 -1.28 10.62
N TRP A 16 9.68 -0.94 9.58
CA TRP A 16 10.08 0.44 9.32
C TRP A 16 8.90 1.36 9.00
N GLN A 17 7.92 0.89 8.22
CA GLN A 17 6.72 1.67 7.88
C GLN A 17 5.79 1.84 9.09
N TYR A 18 5.76 0.85 9.98
CA TYR A 18 5.05 0.91 11.24
C TYR A 18 5.70 1.92 12.20
N LEU A 19 7.03 1.94 12.29
CA LEU A 19 7.76 2.90 13.14
C LEU A 19 7.74 4.32 12.57
N SER A 20 7.69 4.46 11.24
CA SER A 20 7.59 5.75 10.55
C SER A 20 6.17 6.32 10.48
N GLN A 21 5.24 5.80 11.28
CA GLN A 21 3.89 6.34 11.33
C GLN A 21 3.94 7.83 11.69
N PRO A 22 3.17 8.70 11.02
CA PRO A 22 3.14 10.11 11.36
C PRO A 22 2.49 10.29 12.73
N ILE A 23 3.32 10.55 13.75
CA ILE A 23 2.87 10.77 15.12
C ILE A 23 2.27 12.19 15.16
N GLY A 24 0.97 12.32 15.41
CA GLY A 24 0.32 13.61 15.65
C GLY A 24 -0.29 14.31 14.42
N GLN A 25 -0.39 13.65 13.25
CA GLN A 25 -1.18 14.20 12.14
C GLN A 25 -2.69 14.04 12.42
N ARG A 26 -3.44 15.14 12.38
CA ARG A 26 -4.91 15.13 12.57
C ARG A 26 -5.63 14.27 11.54
N ASP A 27 -5.04 14.16 10.35
CA ASP A 27 -5.59 13.43 9.21
C ASP A 27 -5.33 11.91 9.30
N ARG A 28 -4.25 11.50 9.99
CA ARG A 28 -3.82 10.11 10.07
C ARG A 28 -3.76 9.63 11.51
N LYS A 29 -4.74 8.82 11.90
CA LYS A 29 -4.79 8.18 13.23
C LYS A 29 -3.59 7.24 13.40
N LEU A 30 -2.83 7.45 14.47
CA LEU A 30 -1.75 6.55 14.89
C LEU A 30 -2.35 5.16 15.20
N ILE A 31 -1.82 4.10 14.58
CA ILE A 31 -2.31 2.73 14.78
C ILE A 31 -1.26 1.96 15.59
N ILE A 32 -1.49 1.82 16.90
CA ILE A 32 -0.59 1.14 17.85
C ILE A 32 -0.70 -0.40 17.75
N ASN A 33 -1.79 -0.92 17.20
CA ASN A 33 -1.93 -2.37 17.02
C ASN A 33 -1.23 -2.78 15.70
N PRO A 34 -0.13 -3.55 15.74
CA PRO A 34 0.63 -3.91 14.54
C PRO A 34 -0.18 -4.76 13.56
N ARG A 35 -1.08 -5.63 14.03
CA ARG A 35 -1.98 -6.41 13.15
C ARG A 35 -2.95 -5.50 12.40
N LYS A 36 -3.49 -4.50 13.11
CA LYS A 36 -4.40 -3.51 12.51
C LYS A 36 -3.69 -2.64 11.49
N PHE A 37 -2.48 -2.18 11.80
CA PHE A 37 -1.67 -1.44 10.85
C PHE A 37 -1.40 -2.26 9.59
N TRP A 38 -1.04 -3.52 9.75
CA TRP A 38 -0.76 -4.42 8.63
C TRP A 38 -1.95 -4.61 7.70
N HIS A 39 -3.15 -4.78 8.27
CA HIS A 39 -4.37 -4.88 7.48
C HIS A 39 -4.65 -3.60 6.68
N VAL A 40 -4.55 -2.44 7.32
CA VAL A 40 -4.77 -1.13 6.66
C VAL A 40 -3.74 -0.89 5.56
N GLN A 41 -2.48 -1.22 5.81
CA GLN A 41 -1.40 -1.05 4.83
C GLN A 41 -1.62 -1.90 3.58
N LYS A 42 -2.13 -3.14 3.72
CA LYS A 42 -2.49 -3.97 2.56
C LYS A 42 -3.62 -3.36 1.74
N VAL A 43 -4.67 -2.87 2.40
CA VAL A 43 -5.80 -2.22 1.73
C VAL A 43 -5.33 -1.01 0.93
N HIS A 44 -4.58 -0.10 1.56
CA HIS A 44 -3.99 1.06 0.89
C HIS A 44 -3.08 0.67 -0.28
N TYR A 45 -2.32 -0.41 -0.16
CA TYR A 45 -1.47 -0.88 -1.25
C TYR A 45 -2.32 -1.32 -2.46
N ILE A 46 -3.35 -2.13 -2.22
CA ILE A 46 -4.29 -2.57 -3.25
C ILE A 46 -4.99 -1.37 -3.90
N GLU A 47 -5.48 -0.41 -3.11
CA GLU A 47 -6.11 0.82 -3.60
C GLU A 47 -5.19 1.60 -4.53
N ARG A 48 -3.91 1.79 -4.17
CA ARG A 48 -2.94 2.48 -5.03
C ARG A 48 -2.69 1.71 -6.32
N CYS A 49 -2.53 0.40 -6.25
CA CYS A 49 -2.38 -0.44 -7.45
C CYS A 49 -3.63 -0.40 -8.32
N TRP A 50 -4.82 -0.35 -7.71
CA TRP A 50 -6.08 -0.25 -8.42
C TRP A 50 -6.21 1.07 -9.18
N VAL A 51 -5.84 2.19 -8.55
CA VAL A 51 -5.81 3.51 -9.20
C VAL A 51 -4.80 3.55 -10.35
N MET A 52 -3.62 2.93 -10.19
CA MET A 52 -2.59 2.91 -11.24
C MET A 52 -2.97 2.03 -12.43
N SER A 53 -3.80 1.00 -12.24
CA SER A 53 -4.32 0.17 -13.34
C SER A 53 -5.41 0.88 -14.16
N TYR A 54 -5.97 1.99 -13.65
CA TYR A 54 -6.92 2.80 -14.39
C TYR A 54 -6.15 3.82 -15.25
N THR A 55 -5.76 3.41 -16.46
CA THR A 55 -5.39 4.35 -17.52
C THR A 55 -6.67 4.76 -18.26
N PRO A 56 -7.20 5.98 -18.09
CA PRO A 56 -8.27 6.46 -18.95
C PRO A 56 -7.76 6.51 -20.39
N GLU A 57 -8.46 5.82 -21.27
CA GLU A 57 -8.23 5.69 -22.71
C GLU A 57 -8.34 7.02 -23.49
N GLU A 58 -8.50 8.15 -22.80
CA GLU A 58 -8.64 9.50 -23.37
C GLU A 58 -7.31 10.18 -23.75
N TRP A 59 -6.16 9.56 -23.49
CA TRP A 59 -4.83 10.12 -23.85
C TRP A 59 -4.22 9.53 -25.14
N THR A 60 -4.99 8.78 -25.93
CA THR A 60 -4.57 8.32 -27.27
C THR A 60 -5.20 9.16 -28.38
N HIS A 61 -4.84 10.44 -28.45
CA HIS A 61 -5.14 11.30 -29.59
C HIS A 61 -3.86 11.96 -30.12
#